data_AF-A0A3C1UR73-F1
#
_entry.id   AF-A0A3C1UR73-F1
#
_cell.length_a   1.000
_cell.length_b   1.000
_cell.length_c   1.000
_cell.angle_alpha   90.00
_cell.angle_beta   90.00
_cell.angle_gamma   90.00
#
_symmetry.space_group_name_H-M   'P 1'
#
loop_
_entity.id
_entity.type
_entity.pdbx_description
1 polymer ?
#
loop_
_entity_poly.entity_id
_entity_poly.type
_entity_poly.pdbx_seq_one_letter_code
_entity_poly.pdbx_strand_id
1 'polypeptide(L)'
;KSDTSSDELDGHYFFYPLYYDLVAQTEKEKEEVRQVVRDLTDHLIRHGYNLVDHTGTVTRWGVYSPDALNHDPDWWAERGLKSLSMLSYLAVAAHVTGESRYLEHQAELIQNHAFDTNALIYKIHRGIGSGNQSDDEMAFMCYYNLLRYTPEGSLRQKALLSFYAAWLNEAPEMNPFFHFAYAGQAMGREVSDPWGTHSISPTGDWLVDSIETLQGFPLNRFNWACENSHRIDIKSLPDQNSTDLLSSNPRQRGYRINGKVLPVENRHFNHWNTDPWQLDYGGSGNILASGTVFLLPYYMGLYHGFIAH
;
A
#
# COMPACT_ATOMS: atom_id res chain seq x y z
N LYS A 1 -17.20 -11.26 9.19
CA LYS A 1 -17.58 -11.05 7.78
C LYS A 1 -17.34 -12.36 7.05
N SER A 2 -18.16 -12.72 6.06
CA SER A 2 -17.97 -13.92 5.23
C SER A 2 -17.31 -13.46 3.91
N ASP A 3 -16.26 -14.14 3.46
CA ASP A 3 -15.41 -13.74 2.32
C ASP A 3 -14.69 -12.38 2.49
N THR A 4 -13.89 -12.25 3.55
CA THR A 4 -13.01 -11.09 3.75
C THR A 4 -11.92 -11.05 2.67
N SER A 5 -11.78 -9.89 2.03
CA SER A 5 -10.78 -9.61 1.01
C SER A 5 -9.41 -9.27 1.62
N SER A 6 -8.35 -9.32 0.82
CA SER A 6 -6.98 -9.09 1.30
C SER A 6 -6.68 -7.63 1.64
N ASP A 7 -7.30 -6.68 0.95
CA ASP A 7 -7.19 -5.24 1.24
C ASP A 7 -7.68 -4.91 2.66
N GLU A 8 -8.75 -5.58 3.10
CA GLU A 8 -9.23 -5.48 4.47
C GLU A 8 -8.21 -6.03 5.48
N LEU A 9 -7.56 -7.16 5.18
CA LEU A 9 -6.48 -7.70 6.02
C LEU A 9 -5.27 -6.77 6.10
N ASP A 10 -4.80 -6.23 4.97
CA ASP A 10 -3.68 -5.28 4.94
C ASP A 10 -4.00 -4.02 5.74
N GLY A 11 -5.23 -3.50 5.61
CA GLY A 11 -5.72 -2.40 6.45
C GLY A 11 -5.69 -2.75 7.94
N HIS A 12 -6.18 -3.93 8.33
CA HIS A 12 -6.14 -4.37 9.73
C HIS A 12 -4.71 -4.48 10.28
N TYR A 13 -3.83 -5.15 9.55
CA TYR A 13 -2.41 -5.27 9.94
C TYR A 13 -1.64 -3.95 9.86
N PHE A 14 -2.12 -2.98 9.08
CA PHE A 14 -1.64 -1.61 9.13
C PHE A 14 -2.03 -0.92 10.45
N PHE A 15 -3.31 -0.99 10.83
CA PHE A 15 -3.87 -0.24 11.95
C PHE A 15 -3.60 -0.86 13.33
N TYR A 16 -3.65 -2.19 13.49
CA TYR A 16 -3.47 -2.83 14.80
C TYR A 16 -2.19 -2.42 15.53
N PRO A 17 -0.99 -2.48 14.92
CA PRO A 17 0.22 -2.10 15.64
C PRO A 17 0.31 -0.60 15.89
N LEU A 18 -0.30 0.25 15.05
CA LEU A 18 -0.38 1.69 15.29
C LEU A 18 -1.26 2.01 16.49
N TYR A 19 -2.41 1.33 16.63
CA TYR A 19 -3.24 1.46 17.82
C TYR A 19 -2.50 0.95 19.06
N TYR A 20 -1.82 -0.20 18.97
CA TYR A 20 -1.01 -0.76 20.06
C TYR A 20 0.11 0.18 20.52
N ASP A 21 0.83 0.79 19.57
CA ASP A 21 1.98 1.65 19.85
C ASP A 21 1.58 3.06 20.32
N LEU A 22 0.52 3.64 19.73
CA LEU A 22 0.24 5.07 19.82
C LEU A 22 -1.03 5.43 20.60
N VAL A 23 -1.98 4.48 20.74
CA VAL A 23 -3.32 4.76 21.29
C VAL A 23 -3.57 3.99 22.58
N ALA A 24 -3.26 2.69 22.62
CA ALA A 24 -3.49 1.84 23.78
C ALA A 24 -2.67 2.32 24.99
N GLN A 25 -3.35 2.77 26.04
CA GLN A 25 -2.70 3.35 27.23
C GLN A 25 -2.58 2.33 28.37
N THR A 26 -3.46 1.33 28.39
CA THR A 26 -3.50 0.32 29.45
C THR A 26 -3.03 -1.04 28.95
N GLU A 27 -2.49 -1.87 29.85
CA GLU A 27 -2.15 -3.26 29.49
C GLU A 27 -3.38 -4.08 29.07
N LYS A 28 -4.57 -3.72 29.54
CA LYS A 28 -5.82 -4.35 29.10
C LYS A 28 -6.09 -4.06 27.63
N GLU A 29 -6.05 -2.80 27.21
CA GLU A 29 -6.22 -2.41 25.80
C GLU A 29 -5.15 -3.05 24.92
N LYS A 30 -3.89 -3.05 25.38
CA LYS A 30 -2.79 -3.71 24.67
C LYS A 30 -3.03 -5.21 24.52
N GLU A 31 -3.51 -5.89 25.56
CA GLU A 31 -3.81 -7.31 25.49
C GLU A 31 -4.96 -7.64 24.54
N GLU A 32 -5.99 -6.79 24.47
CA GLU A 32 -7.07 -6.95 23.48
C GLU A 32 -6.52 -6.93 22.04
N VAL A 33 -5.58 -6.03 21.74
CA VAL A 33 -4.91 -6.00 20.43
C VAL A 33 -4.02 -7.22 20.21
N ARG A 34 -3.23 -7.63 21.22
CA ARG A 34 -2.40 -8.84 21.15
C ARG A 34 -3.23 -10.06 20.83
N GLN A 35 -4.38 -10.20 21.48
CA GLN A 35 -5.26 -11.34 21.28
C GLN A 35 -5.82 -11.38 19.85
N VAL A 36 -6.29 -10.26 19.31
CA VAL A 36 -6.81 -10.20 17.93
C VAL A 36 -5.71 -10.52 16.91
N VAL A 37 -4.53 -9.92 17.05
CA VAL A 37 -3.39 -10.16 16.15
C VAL A 37 -2.92 -11.62 16.25
N ARG A 38 -2.84 -12.17 17.46
CA ARG A 38 -2.47 -13.58 17.70
C ARG A 38 -3.47 -14.53 17.05
N ASP A 39 -4.77 -14.35 17.31
CA ASP A 39 -5.81 -15.23 16.78
C ASP A 39 -5.84 -15.24 15.25
N LEU A 40 -5.71 -14.06 14.63
CA LEU A 40 -5.70 -13.92 13.18
C LEU A 40 -4.43 -14.53 12.56
N THR A 41 -3.25 -14.25 13.13
CA THR A 41 -1.99 -14.76 12.59
C THR A 41 -1.86 -16.27 12.78
N ASP A 42 -2.27 -16.79 13.95
CA ASP A 42 -2.33 -18.24 14.21
C ASP A 42 -3.33 -18.93 13.29
N HIS A 43 -4.46 -18.28 12.98
CA HIS A 43 -5.41 -18.78 11.99
C HIS A 43 -4.76 -18.91 10.62
N LEU A 44 -4.11 -17.85 10.12
CA LEU A 44 -3.40 -17.89 8.84
C LEU A 44 -2.38 -19.03 8.84
N ILE A 45 -1.49 -19.10 9.83
CA ILE A 45 -0.43 -20.13 9.91
C ILE A 45 -1.03 -21.55 9.92
N ARG A 46 -2.05 -21.82 10.75
CA ARG A 46 -2.70 -23.14 10.83
C ARG A 46 -3.33 -23.58 9.51
N HIS A 47 -3.73 -22.62 8.67
CA HIS A 47 -4.32 -22.87 7.37
C HIS A 47 -3.32 -22.70 6.22
N GLY A 48 -2.04 -22.95 6.47
CA GLY A 48 -1.00 -22.90 5.44
C GLY A 48 -0.81 -21.48 4.89
N TYR A 49 -0.94 -20.49 5.76
CA TYR A 49 -0.90 -19.05 5.48
C TYR A 49 -2.15 -18.47 4.80
N ASN A 50 -3.22 -19.24 4.60
CA ASN A 50 -4.45 -18.77 3.96
C ASN A 50 -5.50 -18.28 4.98
N LEU A 51 -6.29 -17.28 4.59
CA LEU A 51 -7.48 -16.88 5.34
C LEU A 51 -8.63 -17.82 4.99
N VAL A 52 -8.97 -18.71 5.92
CA VAL A 52 -10.13 -19.60 5.82
C VAL A 52 -11.33 -19.00 6.53
N ASP A 53 -12.49 -19.03 5.89
CA ASP A 53 -13.72 -18.47 6.42
C ASP A 53 -14.49 -19.49 7.30
N HIS A 54 -15.62 -19.06 7.85
CA HIS A 54 -16.46 -19.89 8.71
C HIS A 54 -17.01 -21.18 8.05
N THR A 55 -16.99 -21.28 6.72
CA THR A 55 -17.40 -22.48 5.98
C THR A 55 -16.27 -23.50 5.81
N GLY A 56 -15.04 -23.15 6.23
CA GLY A 56 -13.85 -23.97 6.04
C GLY A 56 -13.21 -23.79 4.66
N THR A 57 -13.68 -22.83 3.86
CA THR A 57 -13.12 -22.51 2.54
C THR A 57 -12.19 -21.31 2.61
N VAL A 58 -11.14 -21.30 1.79
CA VAL A 58 -10.26 -20.13 1.65
C VAL A 58 -11.07 -18.99 1.04
N THR A 59 -10.96 -17.78 1.61
CA THR A 59 -11.63 -16.60 1.03
C THR A 59 -11.04 -16.31 -0.35
N ARG A 60 -11.83 -15.66 -1.21
CA ARG A 60 -11.46 -15.44 -2.61
C ARG A 60 -10.09 -14.79 -2.78
N TRP A 61 -9.74 -13.87 -1.89
CA TRP A 61 -8.50 -13.09 -1.96
C TRP A 61 -7.52 -13.41 -0.83
N GLY A 62 -7.90 -14.26 0.12
CA GLY A 62 -7.11 -14.63 1.29
C GLY A 62 -6.10 -15.75 1.02
N VAL A 63 -5.48 -15.76 -0.16
CA VAL A 63 -4.50 -16.77 -0.57
C VAL A 63 -3.10 -16.22 -0.41
N TYR A 64 -2.32 -16.85 0.47
CA TYR A 64 -0.92 -16.49 0.73
C TYR A 64 -0.01 -17.72 0.87
N SER A 65 -0.53 -18.94 0.68
CA SER A 65 0.27 -20.16 0.77
C SER A 65 1.37 -20.20 -0.29
N PRO A 66 2.59 -20.67 0.04
CA PRO A 66 3.67 -20.84 -0.93
C PRO A 66 3.30 -21.68 -2.14
N ASP A 67 2.50 -22.73 -1.96
CA ASP A 67 2.09 -23.63 -3.04
C ASP A 67 1.28 -22.87 -4.11
N ALA A 68 0.23 -22.15 -3.69
CA ALA A 68 -0.55 -21.32 -4.61
C ALA A 68 0.32 -20.22 -5.24
N LEU A 69 1.04 -19.43 -4.44
CA LEU A 69 1.78 -18.28 -4.97
C LEU A 69 2.92 -18.67 -5.92
N ASN A 70 3.54 -19.83 -5.74
CA ASN A 70 4.70 -20.24 -6.54
C ASN A 70 4.39 -21.27 -7.64
N HIS A 71 3.25 -21.97 -7.57
CA HIS A 71 2.92 -23.06 -8.50
C HIS A 71 1.54 -22.97 -9.16
N ASP A 72 0.61 -22.18 -8.62
CA ASP A 72 -0.68 -21.96 -9.27
C ASP A 72 -0.56 -20.83 -10.32
N PRO A 73 -0.83 -21.12 -11.61
CA PRO A 73 -0.74 -20.13 -12.67
C PRO A 73 -1.72 -18.98 -12.53
N ASP A 74 -2.77 -19.07 -11.71
CA ASP A 74 -3.73 -17.98 -11.53
C ASP A 74 -3.24 -16.90 -10.54
N TRP A 75 -2.31 -17.26 -9.64
CA TRP A 75 -1.79 -16.36 -8.59
C TRP A 75 -0.49 -15.64 -8.98
N TRP A 76 0.01 -15.86 -10.20
CA TRP A 76 1.31 -15.36 -10.63
C TRP A 76 1.46 -13.84 -10.52
N ALA A 77 0.38 -13.08 -10.80
CA ALA A 77 0.38 -11.61 -10.77
C ALA A 77 0.37 -11.06 -9.33
N GLU A 78 -0.28 -11.77 -8.42
CA GLU A 78 -0.44 -11.42 -7.01
C GLU A 78 0.73 -11.90 -6.12
N ARG A 79 1.57 -12.81 -6.64
CA ARG A 79 2.67 -13.45 -5.90
C ARG A 79 3.52 -12.46 -5.11
N GLY A 80 3.86 -11.33 -5.71
CA GLY A 80 4.71 -10.32 -5.08
C GLY A 80 4.04 -9.67 -3.87
N LEU A 81 2.86 -9.08 -4.10
CA LEU A 81 2.08 -8.38 -3.08
C LEU A 81 1.68 -9.31 -1.95
N LYS A 82 1.20 -10.52 -2.24
CA LYS A 82 0.80 -11.49 -1.21
C LYS A 82 1.99 -11.95 -0.37
N SER A 83 3.16 -12.12 -0.98
CA SER A 83 4.39 -12.42 -0.23
C SER A 83 4.77 -11.25 0.69
N LEU A 84 4.69 -10.00 0.19
CA LEU A 84 4.93 -8.79 0.98
C LEU A 84 3.95 -8.68 2.16
N SER A 85 2.65 -8.88 1.92
CA SER A 85 1.61 -8.87 2.95
C SER A 85 1.92 -9.89 4.05
N MET A 86 2.16 -11.15 3.70
CA MET A 86 2.44 -12.20 4.69
C MET A 86 3.69 -11.91 5.52
N LEU A 87 4.77 -11.42 4.88
CA LEU A 87 5.97 -11.01 5.61
C LEU A 87 5.68 -9.86 6.57
N SER A 88 4.86 -8.89 6.16
CA SER A 88 4.44 -7.76 7.01
C SER A 88 3.57 -8.22 8.18
N TYR A 89 2.61 -9.12 7.95
CA TYR A 89 1.72 -9.66 8.99
C TYR A 89 2.50 -10.37 10.08
N LEU A 90 3.49 -11.20 9.70
CA LEU A 90 4.34 -11.91 10.65
C LEU A 90 5.24 -10.95 11.46
N ALA A 91 5.76 -9.89 10.82
CA ALA A 91 6.53 -8.86 11.53
C ALA A 91 5.66 -8.09 12.54
N VAL A 92 4.44 -7.73 12.15
CA VAL A 92 3.45 -7.09 13.03
C VAL A 92 3.08 -8.00 14.19
N ALA A 93 2.82 -9.28 13.93
CA ALA A 93 2.49 -10.25 14.97
C ALA A 93 3.63 -10.40 15.98
N ALA A 94 4.87 -10.56 15.50
CA ALA A 94 6.05 -10.61 16.35
C ALA A 94 6.20 -9.37 17.24
N HIS A 95 6.01 -8.17 16.68
CA HIS A 95 6.11 -6.91 17.41
C HIS A 95 5.01 -6.75 18.46
N VAL A 96 3.75 -6.96 18.07
CA VAL A 96 2.60 -6.71 18.94
C VAL A 96 2.55 -7.73 20.08
N THR A 97 2.73 -9.03 19.78
CA THR A 97 2.59 -10.07 20.81
C THR A 97 3.89 -10.35 21.57
N GLY A 98 5.06 -10.02 21.00
CA GLY A 98 6.37 -10.35 21.54
C GLY A 98 6.78 -11.82 21.33
N GLU A 99 6.06 -12.59 20.51
CA GLU A 99 6.33 -14.02 20.31
C GLU A 99 7.27 -14.26 19.11
N SER A 100 8.45 -14.86 19.36
CA SER A 100 9.48 -15.08 18.33
C SER A 100 9.06 -16.04 17.22
N ARG A 101 8.10 -16.95 17.48
CA ARG A 101 7.61 -17.95 16.52
C ARG A 101 7.14 -17.34 15.20
N TYR A 102 6.61 -16.12 15.22
CA TYR A 102 6.19 -15.44 13.98
C TYR A 102 7.38 -15.07 13.09
N LEU A 103 8.53 -14.72 13.68
CA LEU A 103 9.77 -14.51 12.92
C LEU A 103 10.39 -15.82 12.44
N GLU A 104 10.16 -16.92 13.16
CA GLU A 104 10.57 -18.26 12.69
C GLU A 104 9.79 -18.66 11.43
N HIS A 105 8.47 -18.43 11.40
CA HIS A 105 7.66 -18.59 10.18
C HIS A 105 8.09 -17.64 9.05
N GLN A 106 8.41 -16.38 9.38
CA GLN A 106 8.91 -15.43 8.39
C GLN A 106 10.22 -15.93 7.77
N ALA A 107 11.15 -16.43 8.59
CA ALA A 107 12.40 -17.01 8.14
C ALA A 107 12.19 -18.27 7.28
N GLU A 108 11.24 -19.13 7.64
CA GLU A 108 10.87 -20.32 6.87
C GLU A 108 10.36 -19.95 5.47
N LEU A 109 9.42 -19.00 5.37
CA LEU A 109 8.89 -18.50 4.10
C LEU A 109 9.98 -17.89 3.20
N ILE A 110 10.94 -17.19 3.81
CA ILE A 110 12.08 -16.62 3.08
C ILE A 110 13.01 -17.73 2.58
N GLN A 111 13.43 -18.63 3.46
CA GLN A 111 14.46 -19.62 3.15
C GLN A 111 13.96 -20.71 2.19
N ASN A 112 12.72 -21.18 2.38
CA ASN A 112 12.19 -22.32 1.65
C ASN A 112 11.32 -21.91 0.46
N HIS A 113 10.79 -20.68 0.45
CA HIS A 113 9.80 -20.24 -0.54
C HIS A 113 10.10 -18.90 -1.20
N ALA A 114 11.25 -18.29 -0.88
CA ALA A 114 11.75 -17.05 -1.49
C ALA A 114 10.78 -15.86 -1.39
N PHE A 115 9.99 -15.77 -0.31
CA PHE A 115 9.01 -14.70 -0.14
C PHE A 115 9.62 -13.29 -0.16
N ASP A 116 10.85 -13.13 0.34
CA ASP A 116 11.58 -11.86 0.27
C ASP A 116 11.94 -11.44 -1.16
N THR A 117 12.13 -12.42 -2.04
CA THR A 117 12.48 -12.23 -3.44
C THR A 117 11.23 -12.02 -4.28
N ASN A 118 10.14 -12.75 -3.97
CA ASN A 118 8.82 -12.46 -4.52
C ASN A 118 8.41 -11.02 -4.24
N ALA A 119 8.60 -10.56 -2.99
CA ALA A 119 8.25 -9.21 -2.55
C ALA A 119 9.11 -8.09 -3.19
N LEU A 120 10.21 -8.39 -3.90
CA LEU A 120 10.99 -7.37 -4.62
C LEU A 120 10.20 -6.71 -5.75
N ILE A 121 9.28 -7.45 -6.37
CA ILE A 121 8.34 -6.93 -7.37
C ILE A 121 6.94 -7.19 -6.82
N TYR A 122 6.44 -6.28 -5.98
CA TYR A 122 5.13 -6.46 -5.35
C TYR A 122 4.00 -6.54 -6.38
N LYS A 123 4.13 -5.78 -7.48
CA LYS A 123 3.12 -5.69 -8.53
C LYS A 123 3.79 -5.66 -9.89
N ILE A 124 3.12 -6.26 -10.87
CA ILE A 124 3.55 -6.20 -12.27
C ILE A 124 3.23 -4.82 -12.82
N HIS A 125 4.20 -3.92 -12.75
CA HIS A 125 4.05 -2.56 -13.24
C HIS A 125 4.20 -2.45 -14.76
N ARG A 126 3.36 -1.59 -15.33
CA ARG A 126 3.35 -1.08 -16.71
C ARG A 126 3.89 0.35 -16.80
N GLY A 127 4.52 0.85 -15.73
CA GLY A 127 4.91 2.25 -15.53
C GLY A 127 3.85 3.03 -14.76
N ILE A 128 3.94 4.37 -14.79
CA ILE A 128 2.95 5.26 -14.15
C ILE A 128 1.52 4.93 -14.62
N GLY A 129 0.56 4.91 -13.71
CA GLY A 129 -0.81 4.53 -14.03
C GLY A 129 -0.99 3.07 -14.41
N SER A 130 -0.14 2.18 -13.88
CA SER A 130 -0.51 0.77 -13.75
C SER A 130 -1.82 0.69 -12.96
N GLY A 131 -2.80 -0.09 -13.42
CA GLY A 131 -4.13 -0.14 -12.80
C GLY A 131 -4.10 -0.88 -11.46
N ASN A 132 -5.27 -1.02 -10.82
CA ASN A 132 -5.45 -1.68 -9.53
C ASN A 132 -4.77 -0.94 -8.35
N GLN A 133 -5.16 0.31 -8.11
CA GLN A 133 -4.59 1.17 -7.06
C GLN A 133 -4.80 0.66 -5.64
N SER A 134 -5.71 -0.30 -5.42
CA SER A 134 -5.80 -1.00 -4.13
C SER A 134 -4.53 -1.76 -3.81
N ASP A 135 -3.88 -2.38 -4.81
CA ASP A 135 -2.64 -3.13 -4.61
C ASP A 135 -1.51 -2.20 -4.14
N ASP A 136 -1.47 -0.98 -4.66
CA ASP A 136 -0.47 0.03 -4.28
C ASP A 136 -0.76 0.51 -2.85
N GLU A 137 -2.02 0.77 -2.50
CA GLU A 137 -2.41 1.12 -1.13
C GLU A 137 -2.04 0.00 -0.12
N MET A 138 -2.33 -1.25 -0.48
CA MET A 138 -1.95 -2.46 0.27
C MET A 138 -0.43 -2.56 0.45
N ALA A 139 0.34 -2.40 -0.64
CA ALA A 139 1.78 -2.50 -0.61
C ALA A 139 2.41 -1.43 0.29
N PHE A 140 1.98 -0.17 0.18
CA PHE A 140 2.50 0.93 0.99
C PHE A 140 2.22 0.73 2.49
N MET A 141 1.03 0.24 2.84
CA MET A 141 0.72 -0.18 4.22
C MET A 141 1.66 -1.30 4.70
N CYS A 142 1.86 -2.32 3.87
CA CYS A 142 2.72 -3.46 4.21
C CYS A 142 4.19 -3.07 4.34
N TYR A 143 4.74 -2.29 3.42
CA TYR A 143 6.12 -1.78 3.49
C TYR A 143 6.33 -0.94 4.74
N TYR A 144 5.40 -0.03 5.05
CA TYR A 144 5.53 0.84 6.20
C TYR A 144 5.72 0.04 7.50
N ASN A 145 4.88 -0.97 7.73
CA ASN A 145 4.98 -1.80 8.94
C ASN A 145 6.11 -2.82 8.89
N LEU A 146 6.34 -3.47 7.74
CA LEU A 146 7.46 -4.41 7.59
C LEU A 146 8.78 -3.71 7.92
N LEU A 147 9.01 -2.52 7.39
CA LEU A 147 10.19 -1.71 7.67
C LEU A 147 10.19 -1.09 9.07
N ARG A 148 9.06 -0.92 9.74
CA ARG A 148 9.05 -0.44 11.12
C ARG A 148 9.46 -1.52 12.11
N TYR A 149 9.07 -2.77 11.84
CA TYR A 149 9.17 -3.88 12.80
C TYR A 149 10.24 -4.94 12.45
N THR A 150 10.86 -4.84 11.27
CA THR A 150 11.97 -5.72 10.87
C THR A 150 13.33 -5.09 11.21
N PRO A 151 14.21 -5.80 11.94
CA PRO A 151 15.58 -5.36 12.20
C PRO A 151 16.40 -5.09 10.92
N GLU A 152 17.53 -4.42 11.07
CA GLU A 152 18.49 -4.24 9.97
C GLU A 152 19.00 -5.61 9.47
N GLY A 153 19.05 -5.78 8.15
CA GLY A 153 19.42 -7.05 7.53
C GLY A 153 18.94 -7.16 6.07
N SER A 154 19.14 -8.33 5.47
CA SER A 154 18.86 -8.53 4.04
C SER A 154 17.39 -8.31 3.68
N LEU A 155 16.45 -8.81 4.49
CA LEU A 155 15.01 -8.59 4.26
C LEU A 155 14.66 -7.10 4.23
N ARG A 156 15.17 -6.32 5.17
CA ARG A 156 14.94 -4.87 5.24
C ARG A 156 15.51 -4.15 4.02
N GLN A 157 16.72 -4.52 3.57
CA GLN A 157 17.33 -3.92 2.38
C GLN A 157 16.52 -4.23 1.11
N LYS A 158 16.06 -5.47 0.94
CA LYS A 158 15.18 -5.86 -0.17
C LYS A 158 13.85 -5.11 -0.12
N ALA A 159 13.23 -5.01 1.05
CA ALA A 159 12.00 -4.26 1.25
C ALA A 159 12.18 -2.76 0.94
N LEU A 160 13.27 -2.13 1.36
CA LEU A 160 13.58 -0.73 1.03
C LEU A 160 13.76 -0.52 -0.47
N LEU A 161 14.49 -1.42 -1.15
CA LEU A 161 14.69 -1.33 -2.60
C LEU A 161 13.37 -1.48 -3.36
N SER A 162 12.55 -2.44 -2.95
CA SER A 162 11.22 -2.65 -3.55
C SER A 162 10.28 -1.47 -3.29
N PHE A 163 10.28 -0.93 -2.06
CA PHE A 163 9.48 0.23 -1.71
C PHE A 163 9.92 1.48 -2.48
N TYR A 164 11.22 1.65 -2.72
CA TYR A 164 11.74 2.72 -3.57
C TYR A 164 11.22 2.60 -5.01
N ALA A 165 11.25 1.41 -5.59
CA ALA A 165 10.70 1.17 -6.92
C ALA A 165 9.20 1.45 -6.99
N ALA A 166 8.43 1.05 -5.96
CA ALA A 166 7.01 1.37 -5.84
C ALA A 166 6.79 2.89 -5.78
N TRP A 167 7.51 3.58 -4.89
CA TRP A 167 7.40 5.03 -4.72
C TRP A 167 7.76 5.81 -5.98
N LEU A 168 8.79 5.39 -6.74
CA LEU A 168 9.13 6.05 -8.01
C LEU A 168 7.98 5.99 -9.03
N ASN A 169 7.24 4.89 -9.08
CA ASN A 169 6.10 4.74 -9.99
C ASN A 169 4.89 5.54 -9.53
N GLU A 170 4.63 5.59 -8.22
CA GLU A 170 3.41 6.18 -7.66
C GLU A 170 3.57 7.66 -7.25
N ALA A 171 4.78 8.19 -7.12
CA ALA A 171 5.01 9.59 -6.75
C ALA A 171 4.29 10.61 -7.66
N PRO A 172 4.17 10.41 -8.98
CA PRO A 172 3.37 11.28 -9.85
C PRO A 172 1.86 11.31 -9.55
N GLU A 173 1.34 10.39 -8.74
CA GLU A 173 -0.07 10.40 -8.29
C GLU A 173 -0.36 11.45 -7.21
N MET A 174 0.70 12.08 -6.66
CA MET A 174 0.62 13.11 -5.63
C MET A 174 -0.13 12.65 -4.37
N ASN A 175 -0.10 11.36 -4.08
CA ASN A 175 -0.80 10.79 -2.93
C ASN A 175 0.01 11.07 -1.63
N PRO A 176 -0.49 11.91 -0.70
CA PRO A 176 0.25 12.26 0.50
C PRO A 176 0.45 11.08 1.44
N PHE A 177 -0.44 10.07 1.44
CA PHE A 177 -0.24 8.86 2.24
C PHE A 177 0.97 8.09 1.72
N PHE A 178 1.08 7.93 0.40
CA PHE A 178 2.19 7.23 -0.23
C PHE A 178 3.52 7.94 0.02
N HIS A 179 3.54 9.26 -0.18
CA HIS A 179 4.70 10.09 0.06
C HIS A 179 5.18 10.02 1.52
N PHE A 180 4.28 10.19 2.50
CA PHE A 180 4.68 10.20 3.91
C PHE A 180 5.02 8.81 4.45
N ALA A 181 4.33 7.76 4.01
CA ALA A 181 4.67 6.39 4.38
C ALA A 181 6.08 6.02 3.88
N TYR A 182 6.40 6.37 2.64
CA TYR A 182 7.73 6.16 2.08
C TYR A 182 8.81 7.01 2.78
N ALA A 183 8.59 8.31 2.87
CA ALA A 183 9.53 9.24 3.49
C ALA A 183 9.85 8.86 4.94
N GLY A 184 8.84 8.42 5.72
CA GLY A 184 9.01 8.00 7.10
C GLY A 184 9.94 6.78 7.28
N GLN A 185 10.16 5.98 6.24
CA GLN A 185 11.03 4.80 6.29
C GLN A 185 12.37 4.98 5.53
N ALA A 186 12.37 5.80 4.46
CA ALA A 186 13.47 5.90 3.51
C ALA A 186 14.31 7.19 3.61
N MET A 187 13.85 8.21 4.33
CA MET A 187 14.59 9.46 4.49
C MET A 187 15.99 9.23 5.07
N GLY A 188 17.03 9.71 4.38
CA GLY A 188 18.43 9.55 4.79
C GLY A 188 18.96 8.12 4.69
N ARG A 189 18.22 7.20 4.05
CA ARG A 189 18.65 5.82 3.82
C ARG A 189 19.31 5.65 2.47
N GLU A 190 20.11 4.60 2.38
CA GLU A 190 20.79 4.18 1.16
C GLU A 190 20.58 2.67 0.96
N VAL A 191 20.64 2.25 -0.30
CA VAL A 191 20.68 0.84 -0.69
C VAL A 191 21.89 0.59 -1.58
N SER A 192 22.49 -0.58 -1.45
CA SER A 192 23.64 -0.98 -2.28
C SER A 192 23.24 -2.05 -3.28
N ASP A 193 23.75 -1.91 -4.49
CA ASP A 193 23.70 -2.92 -5.54
C ASP A 193 25.13 -3.22 -6.05
N PRO A 194 25.33 -4.14 -7.01
CA PRO A 194 26.67 -4.44 -7.54
C PRO A 194 27.40 -3.24 -8.19
N TRP A 195 26.71 -2.14 -8.47
CA TRP A 195 27.24 -0.97 -9.18
C TRP A 195 27.45 0.25 -8.27
N GLY A 196 26.96 0.23 -7.04
CA GLY A 196 27.25 1.26 -6.05
C GLY A 196 26.25 1.33 -4.90
N THR A 197 26.41 2.37 -4.08
CA THR A 197 25.46 2.74 -3.04
C THR A 197 24.67 3.95 -3.52
N HIS A 198 23.34 3.86 -3.42
CA HIS A 198 22.41 4.83 -3.94
C HIS A 198 21.55 5.37 -2.81
N SER A 199 21.45 6.69 -2.71
CA SER A 199 20.48 7.32 -1.83
C SER A 199 19.07 6.99 -2.32
N ILE A 200 18.22 6.58 -1.40
CA ILE A 200 16.79 6.36 -1.61
C ILE A 200 15.96 7.36 -0.80
N SER A 201 16.55 8.52 -0.48
CA SER A 201 15.75 9.59 0.09
C SER A 201 14.72 10.07 -0.94
N PRO A 202 13.47 10.39 -0.55
CA PRO A 202 12.49 10.92 -1.47
C PRO A 202 13.02 12.17 -2.20
N THR A 203 12.89 12.18 -3.53
CA THR A 203 13.38 13.26 -4.40
C THR A 203 12.22 14.01 -5.08
N GLY A 204 12.53 15.12 -5.76
CA GLY A 204 11.52 15.95 -6.43
C GLY A 204 10.61 16.69 -5.46
N ASP A 205 9.40 17.03 -5.93
CA ASP A 205 8.46 17.89 -5.21
C ASP A 205 7.52 17.14 -4.26
N TRP A 206 7.86 15.92 -3.85
CA TRP A 206 6.97 15.02 -3.09
C TRP A 206 6.31 15.70 -1.88
N LEU A 207 7.05 16.55 -1.16
CA LEU A 207 6.51 17.26 0.00
C LEU A 207 5.53 18.33 -0.43
N VAL A 208 5.88 19.15 -1.44
CA VAL A 208 5.00 20.18 -2.00
C VAL A 208 3.72 19.54 -2.54
N ASP A 209 3.84 18.48 -3.33
CA ASP A 209 2.70 17.73 -3.90
C ASP A 209 1.77 17.20 -2.79
N SER A 210 2.34 16.73 -1.69
CA SER A 210 1.57 16.22 -0.54
C SER A 210 0.80 17.35 0.16
N ILE A 211 1.45 18.49 0.39
CA ILE A 211 0.83 19.65 1.04
C ILE A 211 -0.27 20.25 0.15
N GLU A 212 0.01 20.45 -1.15
CA GLU A 212 -0.98 20.94 -2.11
C GLU A 212 -2.19 20.00 -2.16
N THR A 213 -1.97 18.68 -2.21
CA THR A 213 -3.06 17.70 -2.19
C THR A 213 -3.87 17.75 -0.89
N LEU A 214 -3.24 17.94 0.27
CA LEU A 214 -3.99 18.09 1.52
C LEU A 214 -4.79 19.40 1.56
N GLN A 215 -4.20 20.51 1.12
CA GLN A 215 -4.86 21.83 1.08
C GLN A 215 -6.00 21.89 0.06
N GLY A 216 -5.88 21.13 -1.03
CA GLY A 216 -6.85 21.08 -2.11
C GLY A 216 -8.12 20.30 -1.81
N PHE A 217 -8.14 19.45 -0.77
CA PHE A 217 -9.32 18.65 -0.48
C PHE A 217 -10.54 19.55 -0.23
N PRO A 218 -11.66 19.37 -0.99
CA PRO A 218 -12.83 20.20 -0.79
C PRO A 218 -13.47 19.88 0.56
N LEU A 219 -13.85 20.93 1.30
CA LEU A 219 -14.55 20.79 2.59
C LEU A 219 -15.88 20.03 2.42
N ASN A 220 -16.60 20.30 1.33
CA ASN A 220 -17.75 19.51 0.94
C ASN A 220 -17.27 18.34 0.06
N ARG A 221 -17.28 17.13 0.61
CA ARG A 221 -16.80 15.92 -0.07
C ARG A 221 -17.89 15.23 -0.90
N PHE A 222 -18.76 16.02 -1.51
CA PHE A 222 -19.82 15.49 -2.37
C PHE A 222 -19.26 14.93 -3.67
N ASN A 223 -19.90 13.89 -4.21
CA ASN A 223 -19.56 13.30 -5.50
C ASN A 223 -20.06 14.14 -6.68
N TRP A 224 -19.54 15.35 -6.82
CA TRP A 224 -19.77 16.17 -8.00
C TRP A 224 -19.12 15.52 -9.23
N ALA A 225 -19.82 15.55 -10.35
CA ALA A 225 -19.25 15.14 -11.62
C ALA A 225 -18.21 16.19 -12.08
N CYS A 226 -17.09 15.72 -12.63
CA CYS A 226 -16.02 16.56 -13.15
C CYS A 226 -15.62 16.04 -14.54
N GLU A 227 -15.59 16.92 -15.53
CA GLU A 227 -15.06 16.61 -16.87
C GLU A 227 -13.76 17.38 -17.06
N ASN A 228 -12.66 16.68 -17.31
CA ASN A 228 -11.33 17.25 -17.49
C ASN A 228 -10.67 16.83 -18.80
N SER A 229 -11.22 15.85 -19.53
CA SER A 229 -10.62 15.32 -20.76
C SER A 229 -10.51 16.34 -21.91
N HIS A 230 -11.29 17.42 -21.86
CA HIS A 230 -11.24 18.52 -22.82
C HIS A 230 -10.11 19.54 -22.56
N ARG A 231 -9.40 19.42 -21.43
CA ARG A 231 -8.35 20.37 -21.05
C ARG A 231 -7.15 20.32 -21.99
N ILE A 232 -6.66 21.49 -22.38
CA ILE A 232 -5.51 21.63 -23.30
C ILE A 232 -4.15 21.31 -22.65
N ASP A 233 -4.09 21.27 -21.33
CA ASP A 233 -2.88 20.97 -20.55
C ASP A 233 -2.76 19.49 -20.15
N ILE A 234 -3.55 18.61 -20.78
CA ILE A 234 -3.55 17.17 -20.54
C ILE A 234 -2.92 16.41 -21.71
N LYS A 235 -2.13 15.39 -21.38
CA LYS A 235 -1.61 14.39 -22.30
C LYS A 235 -2.22 13.04 -21.97
N SER A 236 -2.59 12.26 -22.98
CA SER A 236 -3.02 10.88 -22.78
C SER A 236 -1.86 10.01 -22.30
N LEU A 237 -2.15 9.05 -21.42
CA LEU A 237 -1.20 7.98 -21.12
C LEU A 237 -0.94 7.16 -22.39
N PRO A 238 0.31 6.81 -22.69
CA PRO A 238 0.60 5.97 -23.85
C PRO A 238 0.12 4.53 -23.59
N ASP A 239 -0.07 3.75 -24.66
CA ASP A 239 -0.62 2.39 -24.57
C ASP A 239 0.22 1.45 -23.69
N GLN A 240 1.51 1.74 -23.55
CA GLN A 240 2.42 0.99 -22.70
C GLN A 240 2.02 1.06 -21.22
N ASN A 241 1.40 2.17 -20.78
CA ASN A 241 0.92 2.42 -19.43
C ASN A 241 -0.51 1.90 -19.23
N SER A 242 -0.79 0.69 -19.74
CA SER A 242 -2.09 0.04 -19.59
C SER A 242 -2.41 -0.31 -18.14
N THR A 243 -3.72 -0.34 -17.81
CA THR A 243 -4.17 -0.74 -16.47
C THR A 243 -3.77 -2.17 -16.11
N ASP A 244 -3.77 -3.05 -17.12
CA ASP A 244 -3.43 -4.47 -17.04
C ASP A 244 -2.74 -4.88 -18.35
N LEU A 245 -1.92 -5.93 -18.32
CA LEU A 245 -1.30 -6.57 -19.47
C LEU A 245 -2.28 -6.97 -20.57
N LEU A 246 -3.46 -7.47 -20.20
CA LEU A 246 -4.47 -7.95 -21.15
C LEU A 246 -5.53 -6.89 -21.48
N SER A 247 -5.45 -5.72 -20.87
CA SER A 247 -6.40 -4.62 -21.09
C SER A 247 -5.89 -3.64 -22.15
N SER A 248 -6.80 -3.14 -22.99
CA SER A 248 -6.56 -1.95 -23.80
C SER A 248 -6.81 -0.69 -22.97
N ASN A 249 -5.93 0.31 -23.08
CA ASN A 249 -6.11 1.58 -22.37
C ASN A 249 -7.34 2.34 -22.92
N PRO A 250 -8.28 2.77 -22.07
CA PRO A 250 -9.34 3.67 -22.50
C PRO A 250 -8.77 5.07 -22.79
N ARG A 251 -9.31 5.76 -23.81
CA ARG A 251 -8.91 7.13 -24.21
C ARG A 251 -9.17 8.23 -23.15
N GLN A 252 -9.65 7.85 -21.97
CA GLN A 252 -10.03 8.75 -20.88
C GLN A 252 -8.97 8.88 -19.78
N ARG A 253 -7.81 8.23 -19.93
CA ARG A 253 -6.71 8.30 -18.95
C ARG A 253 -5.60 9.23 -19.42
N GLY A 254 -5.04 10.02 -18.51
CA GLY A 254 -4.03 11.01 -18.85
C GLY A 254 -3.44 11.72 -17.64
N TYR A 255 -2.60 12.71 -17.93
CA TYR A 255 -1.84 13.44 -16.94
C TYR A 255 -1.56 14.86 -17.42
N ARG A 256 -1.28 15.76 -16.48
CA ARG A 256 -0.93 17.15 -16.79
C ARG A 256 0.44 17.21 -17.46
N ILE A 257 0.71 18.26 -18.24
CA ILE A 257 2.00 18.42 -18.94
C ILE A 257 3.26 18.32 -18.04
N ASN A 258 3.12 18.48 -16.73
CA ASN A 258 4.18 18.32 -15.74
C ASN A 258 4.46 16.85 -15.34
N GLY A 259 3.77 15.88 -15.94
CA GLY A 259 3.96 14.45 -15.65
C GLY A 259 3.09 13.91 -14.51
N LYS A 260 2.26 14.74 -13.85
CA LYS A 260 1.50 14.36 -12.66
C LYS A 260 0.00 14.26 -12.94
N VAL A 261 -0.72 13.53 -12.09
CA VAL A 261 -2.19 13.41 -12.16
C VAL A 261 -2.87 14.77 -11.98
N LEU A 262 -4.19 14.83 -12.24
CA LEU A 262 -5.01 16.00 -11.93
C LEU A 262 -4.90 16.33 -10.44
N PRO A 263 -4.88 17.61 -10.06
CA PRO A 263 -4.82 17.96 -8.64
C PRO A 263 -6.18 17.62 -7.99
N VAL A 264 -6.20 17.42 -6.67
CA VAL A 264 -7.33 16.84 -5.95
C VAL A 264 -8.63 17.64 -6.09
N GLU A 265 -8.56 18.95 -6.32
CA GLU A 265 -9.70 19.84 -6.49
C GLU A 265 -10.52 19.51 -7.74
N ASN A 266 -9.89 18.86 -8.72
CA ASN A 266 -10.50 18.48 -9.99
C ASN A 266 -10.89 16.99 -10.05
N ARG A 267 -10.82 16.29 -8.91
CA ARG A 267 -11.10 14.85 -8.79
C ARG A 267 -12.13 14.59 -7.70
N HIS A 268 -12.82 13.46 -7.79
CA HIS A 268 -13.64 12.95 -6.69
C HIS A 268 -13.29 11.49 -6.40
N PHE A 269 -12.97 11.20 -5.14
CA PHE A 269 -12.73 9.84 -4.65
C PHE A 269 -12.97 9.76 -3.13
N ASN A 270 -13.29 8.55 -2.67
CA ASN A 270 -13.55 8.24 -1.25
C ASN A 270 -12.38 7.48 -0.60
N HIS A 271 -11.56 6.83 -1.43
CA HIS A 271 -10.45 5.97 -1.04
C HIS A 271 -9.29 6.21 -2.01
N TRP A 272 -8.05 5.99 -1.57
CA TRP A 272 -6.88 6.16 -2.43
C TRP A 272 -6.72 5.05 -3.48
N ASN A 273 -7.53 3.98 -3.40
CA ASN A 273 -7.60 2.91 -4.39
C ASN A 273 -8.31 3.27 -5.71
N THR A 274 -8.71 4.53 -5.91
CA THR A 274 -9.33 5.00 -7.16
C THR A 274 -8.25 5.35 -8.17
N ASP A 275 -8.41 4.98 -9.44
CA ASP A 275 -7.47 5.35 -10.52
C ASP A 275 -7.35 6.89 -10.66
N PRO A 276 -6.21 7.49 -10.26
CA PRO A 276 -6.04 8.94 -10.31
C PRO A 276 -5.71 9.46 -11.70
N TRP A 277 -5.46 8.57 -12.67
CA TRP A 277 -5.16 8.89 -14.06
C TRP A 277 -6.42 9.01 -14.91
N GLN A 278 -7.57 8.55 -14.41
CA GLN A 278 -8.88 8.80 -15.00
C GLN A 278 -9.15 10.31 -15.02
N LEU A 279 -9.47 10.87 -16.18
CA LEU A 279 -9.65 12.32 -16.34
C LEU A 279 -11.06 12.78 -15.95
N ASP A 280 -12.07 12.00 -16.33
CA ASP A 280 -13.47 12.35 -16.13
C ASP A 280 -14.07 11.52 -14.99
N TYR A 281 -14.69 12.21 -14.04
CA TYR A 281 -15.31 11.63 -12.85
C TYR A 281 -16.84 11.80 -12.94
N GLY A 282 -17.55 10.68 -12.86
CA GLY A 282 -19.01 10.71 -12.72
C GLY A 282 -19.45 11.20 -11.33
N GLY A 283 -20.74 11.46 -11.17
CA GLY A 283 -21.26 11.92 -9.89
C GLY A 283 -22.64 12.55 -10.01
N SER A 284 -23.37 12.62 -8.89
CA SER A 284 -24.67 13.31 -8.83
C SER A 284 -24.82 14.23 -7.61
N GLY A 285 -23.74 14.44 -6.84
CA GLY A 285 -23.72 15.32 -5.67
C GLY A 285 -24.53 14.81 -4.47
N ASN A 286 -24.91 13.54 -4.44
CA ASN A 286 -25.75 12.94 -3.41
C ASN A 286 -25.03 11.95 -2.47
N ILE A 287 -23.75 11.66 -2.73
CA ILE A 287 -22.88 10.84 -1.87
C ILE A 287 -21.88 11.77 -1.20
N LEU A 288 -21.71 11.60 0.12
CA LEU A 288 -20.71 12.29 0.91
C LEU A 288 -19.57 11.34 1.27
N ALA A 289 -18.34 11.67 0.88
CA ALA A 289 -17.17 10.87 1.23
C ALA A 289 -16.84 10.94 2.73
N SER A 290 -16.16 9.92 3.25
CA SER A 290 -15.49 10.00 4.54
C SER A 290 -14.25 10.92 4.48
N GLY A 291 -13.84 11.43 5.64
CA GLY A 291 -12.65 12.27 5.77
C GLY A 291 -11.32 11.49 5.78
N THR A 292 -11.36 10.15 5.74
CA THR A 292 -10.18 9.31 6.02
C THR A 292 -9.01 9.58 5.07
N VAL A 293 -9.27 9.82 3.78
CA VAL A 293 -8.23 10.15 2.78
C VAL A 293 -7.48 11.45 3.08
N PHE A 294 -8.04 12.35 3.91
CA PHE A 294 -7.35 13.51 4.43
C PHE A 294 -6.72 13.20 5.80
N LEU A 295 -7.50 12.64 6.73
CA LEU A 295 -7.09 12.47 8.13
C LEU A 295 -5.86 11.58 8.27
N LEU A 296 -5.83 10.43 7.60
CA LEU A 296 -4.71 9.49 7.69
C LEU A 296 -3.37 10.14 7.26
N PRO A 297 -3.23 10.67 6.02
CA PRO A 297 -1.98 11.31 5.63
C PRO A 297 -1.67 12.58 6.41
N TYR A 298 -2.66 13.39 6.78
CA TYR A 298 -2.42 14.59 7.57
C TYR A 298 -1.78 14.27 8.92
N TYR A 299 -2.37 13.34 9.68
CA TYR A 299 -1.80 12.94 10.98
C TYR A 299 -0.49 12.16 10.85
N MET A 300 -0.31 11.39 9.77
CA MET A 300 0.98 10.77 9.48
C MET A 300 2.07 11.81 9.19
N GLY A 301 1.74 12.87 8.45
CA GLY A 301 2.65 13.99 8.19
C GLY A 301 3.05 14.74 9.46
N LEU A 302 2.10 14.94 10.40
CA LEU A 302 2.40 15.47 11.73
C LEU A 302 3.30 14.53 12.54
N TYR A 303 2.96 13.23 12.56
CA TYR A 303 3.70 12.22 13.33
C TYR A 303 5.17 12.13 12.93
N HIS A 304 5.47 12.18 11.63
CA HIS A 304 6.84 12.17 11.11
C HIS A 304 7.49 13.56 11.05
N GLY A 305 6.79 14.62 11.46
CA GLY A 305 7.31 15.99 11.45
C GLY A 305 7.47 16.61 10.05
N PHE A 306 6.81 16.06 9.03
CA PHE A 306 6.77 16.66 7.68
C PHE A 306 5.80 17.85 7.60
N ILE A 307 4.81 17.88 8.50
CA ILE A 307 3.88 18.98 8.68
C ILE A 307 4.16 19.63 10.03
N ALA A 308 4.31 20.96 10.04
CA ALA A 308 4.47 21.72 11.27
C ALA A 308 3.12 21.92 11.99
N HIS A 309 3.18 21.99 13.33
CA HIS A 309 2.06 22.36 14.20
C HIS A 309 1.79 23.86 14.20
#